data_AF-A0A7Z7BL04-F1
#
_entry.id   AF-A0A7Z7BL04-F1
#
_cell.length_a   1.000
_cell.length_b   1.000
_cell.length_c   1.000
_cell.angle_alpha   90.00
_cell.angle_beta   90.00
_cell.angle_gamma   90.00
#
_symmetry.space_group_name_H-M   'P 1'
#
loop_
_entity.id
_entity.type
_entity.pdbx_description
1 polymer ?
#
loop_
_entity_poly.entity_id
_entity_poly.type
_entity_poly.pdbx_seq_one_letter_code
_entity_poly.pdbx_strand_id
1 'polypeptide(L)'
;MAAPEVGMKITIRVEITTDWDKTDTFEVCQFERPYRQLEPEKIGLSLAEGKDVLHMLQRVVVAAQAEEVCMMRRFCTHCHRFLELKDRRIRKVDTVFGTVPFRSARIVCCPCETPFQMEYPYSPMSEFVPERATAERCRLRRGSRHRCRIAR
;
A
#
# COMPACT_ATOMS: atom_id res chain seq x y z
N MET A 1 37.28 30.18 -1.58
CA MET A 1 36.25 29.46 -2.34
C MET A 1 35.95 28.18 -1.57
N ALA A 2 34.77 28.06 -0.96
CA ALA A 2 34.39 26.83 -0.26
C ALA A 2 34.28 25.70 -1.30
N ALA A 3 34.99 24.59 -1.07
CA ALA A 3 34.87 23.41 -1.91
C ALA A 3 33.40 22.96 -1.89
N PRO A 4 32.82 22.51 -3.02
CA PRO A 4 31.47 22.00 -3.02
C PRO A 4 31.42 20.83 -2.03
N GLU A 5 30.48 20.89 -1.08
CA GLU A 5 30.14 19.76 -0.23
C GLU A 5 29.50 18.70 -1.13
N VAL A 6 30.32 17.94 -1.87
CA VAL A 6 29.84 16.84 -2.70
C VAL A 6 29.47 15.70 -1.76
N GLY A 7 28.26 15.78 -1.20
CA GLY A 7 27.60 14.69 -0.52
C GLY A 7 26.94 13.77 -1.54
N MET A 8 27.09 12.46 -1.37
CA MET A 8 26.31 11.51 -2.14
C MET A 8 24.84 11.62 -1.71
N LYS A 9 23.98 11.98 -2.67
CA LYS A 9 22.53 12.02 -2.51
C LYS A 9 21.93 10.79 -3.19
N ILE A 10 21.10 10.05 -2.47
CA ILE A 10 20.38 8.88 -2.95
C ILE A 10 18.90 9.23 -2.96
N THR A 11 18.22 9.01 -4.09
CA THR A 11 16.77 9.23 -4.23
C THR A 11 16.14 7.96 -4.75
N ILE A 12 15.09 7.47 -4.09
CA ILE A 12 14.35 6.28 -4.51
C ILE A 12 13.00 6.73 -5.04
N ARG A 13 12.71 6.36 -6.29
CA ARG A 13 11.44 6.62 -6.96
C ARG A 13 10.82 5.31 -7.39
N VAL A 14 9.49 5.28 -7.39
CA VAL A 14 8.69 4.18 -7.95
C VAL A 14 7.86 4.73 -9.09
N GLU A 15 7.84 4.00 -10.20
CA GLU A 15 7.00 4.29 -11.36
C GLU A 15 5.91 3.23 -11.42
N ILE A 16 4.67 3.68 -11.57
CA ILE A 16 3.50 2.82 -11.71
C ILE A 16 2.88 3.13 -13.06
N THR A 17 2.97 2.15 -13.96
CA THR A 17 2.29 2.19 -15.26
C THR A 17 1.01 1.37 -15.17
N THR A 18 -0.10 1.99 -15.56
CA THR A 18 -1.40 1.33 -15.67
C THR A 18 -1.61 0.79 -17.09
N ASP A 19 -2.59 -0.09 -17.27
CA ASP A 19 -2.97 -0.66 -18.58
C ASP A 19 -3.39 0.39 -19.63
N TRP A 20 -3.52 1.66 -19.24
CA TRP A 20 -3.86 2.80 -20.10
C TRP A 20 -2.63 3.59 -20.56
N ASP A 21 -1.43 3.01 -20.47
CA ASP A 21 -0.13 3.64 -20.71
C ASP A 21 0.10 4.94 -19.91
N LYS A 22 -0.68 5.14 -18.84
CA LYS A 22 -0.45 6.24 -17.90
C LYS A 22 0.58 5.79 -16.87
N THR A 23 1.72 6.49 -16.85
CA THR A 23 2.80 6.30 -15.88
C THR A 23 2.80 7.46 -14.88
N ASP A 24 2.65 7.12 -13.60
CA ASP A 24 2.82 8.06 -12.48
C ASP A 24 4.10 7.72 -11.72
N THR A 25 4.95 8.72 -11.47
CA THR A 25 6.20 8.59 -10.70
C THR A 25 6.03 9.16 -9.30
N PHE A 26 6.42 8.39 -8.29
CA PHE A 26 6.35 8.79 -6.88
C PHE A 26 7.74 8.74 -6.24
N GLU A 27 8.13 9.80 -5.55
CA GLU A 27 9.33 9.79 -4.71
C GLU A 27 9.02 9.12 -3.38
N VAL A 28 9.75 8.05 -3.06
CA VAL A 28 9.54 7.23 -1.86
C VAL A 28 10.35 7.79 -0.70
N CYS A 29 11.62 8.12 -0.94
CA CYS A 29 12.52 8.67 0.05
C CYS A 29 13.79 9.26 -0.58
N GLN A 30 14.48 10.07 0.22
CA GLN A 30 15.79 10.63 -0.11
C GLN A 30 16.73 10.45 1.09
N PHE A 31 17.99 10.11 0.82
CA PHE A 31 19.06 10.04 1.81
C PHE A 31 20.26 10.86 1.36
N GLU A 32 20.99 11.42 2.31
CA GLU A 32 22.27 12.08 2.08
C GLU A 32 23.33 11.40 2.95
N ARG A 33 24.37 10.88 2.31
CA ARG A 33 25.50 10.24 2.99
C ARG A 33 26.81 10.68 2.37
N PRO A 34 27.35 11.84 2.79
CA PRO A 34 28.66 12.26 2.32
C PRO A 34 29.72 11.26 2.76
N TYR A 35 30.71 11.01 1.89
CA TYR A 35 31.80 10.07 2.15
C TYR A 35 32.50 10.31 3.49
N ARG A 36 32.66 11.58 3.90
CA ARG A 36 33.32 11.96 5.17
C ARG A 36 32.57 11.50 6.43
N GLN A 37 31.30 11.12 6.31
CA GLN A 37 30.46 10.64 7.41
C GLN A 37 30.16 9.13 7.30
N LEU A 38 30.76 8.45 6.31
CA LEU A 38 30.52 7.03 6.04
C LEU A 38 31.38 6.17 6.97
N GLU A 39 30.74 5.61 7.99
CA GLU A 39 31.32 4.63 8.92
C GLU A 39 30.96 3.20 8.49
N PRO A 40 31.70 2.16 8.92
CA PRO A 40 31.37 0.76 8.61
C PRO A 40 29.92 0.37 8.94
N GLU A 41 29.36 0.91 10.04
CA GLU A 41 27.97 0.67 10.45
C GLU A 41 26.93 1.38 9.57
N LYS A 42 27.36 2.40 8.81
CA LYS A 42 26.55 3.18 7.87
C LYS A 42 26.75 2.70 6.43
N ILE A 43 27.23 1.49 6.21
CA ILE A 43 27.22 0.86 4.88
C ILE A 43 25.84 0.27 4.62
N GLY A 44 25.23 0.60 3.47
CA GLY A 44 23.87 0.19 3.13
C GLY A 44 22.79 0.95 3.89
N LEU A 45 21.55 0.45 3.86
CA LEU A 45 20.46 1.00 4.68
C LEU A 45 20.51 0.39 6.08
N SER A 46 20.34 1.23 7.10
CA SER A 46 20.05 0.73 8.45
C SER A 46 18.70 0.01 8.45
N LEU A 47 18.47 -0.83 9.46
CA LEU A 47 17.18 -1.51 9.60
C LEU A 47 16.01 -0.52 9.73
N ALA A 48 16.23 0.64 10.37
CA ALA A 48 15.22 1.68 10.50
C ALA A 48 14.90 2.29 9.13
N GLU A 49 15.91 2.73 8.38
CA GLU A 49 15.72 3.29 7.05
C GLU A 49 15.09 2.28 6.09
N GLY A 50 15.58 1.03 6.09
CA GLY A 50 15.00 -0.02 5.25
C GLY A 50 13.52 -0.25 5.53
N LYS A 51 13.10 -0.21 6.81
CA LYS A 51 11.68 -0.27 7.19
C LYS A 51 10.91 0.95 6.72
N ASP A 52 11.46 2.15 6.85
CA ASP A 52 10.80 3.38 6.44
C ASP A 52 10.63 3.45 4.92
N VAL A 53 11.65 3.08 4.13
CA VAL A 53 11.55 2.96 2.67
C VAL A 53 10.45 1.99 2.28
N LEU A 54 10.45 0.79 2.86
CA LEU A 54 9.47 -0.23 2.53
C LEU A 54 8.07 0.16 2.98
N HIS A 55 7.93 0.85 4.12
CA HIS A 55 6.64 1.38 4.57
C HIS A 55 6.10 2.45 3.61
N MET A 56 6.94 3.39 3.17
CA MET A 56 6.56 4.42 2.21
C MET A 56 6.21 3.81 0.85
N LEU A 57 6.99 2.83 0.37
CA LEU A 57 6.69 2.10 -0.85
C LEU A 57 5.35 1.38 -0.76
N GLN A 58 5.06 0.70 0.35
CA GLN A 58 3.77 0.04 0.59
C GLN A 58 2.61 1.05 0.57
N ARG A 59 2.80 2.28 1.06
CA ARG A 59 1.76 3.32 0.97
C ARG A 59 1.41 3.67 -0.47
N VAL A 60 2.42 3.79 -1.34
CA VAL A 60 2.20 4.09 -2.76
C VAL A 60 1.53 2.91 -3.47
N VAL A 61 2.08 1.70 -3.29
CA VAL A 61 1.59 0.50 -3.95
C VAL A 61 0.16 0.16 -3.54
N VAL A 62 -0.15 0.15 -2.24
CA VAL A 62 -1.51 -0.17 -1.75
C VAL A 62 -2.51 0.88 -2.21
N ALA A 63 -2.12 2.17 -2.27
CA ALA A 63 -3.01 3.22 -2.76
C ALA A 63 -3.33 3.05 -4.26
N ALA A 64 -2.33 2.73 -5.09
CA ALA A 64 -2.52 2.49 -6.51
C ALA A 64 -3.40 1.26 -6.76
N GLN A 65 -3.10 0.14 -6.11
CA GLN A 65 -3.91 -1.08 -6.20
C GLN A 65 -5.35 -0.84 -5.74
N ALA A 66 -5.54 -0.08 -4.66
CA ALA A 66 -6.87 0.23 -4.17
C ALA A 66 -7.66 1.08 -5.17
N GLU A 67 -7.03 2.07 -5.80
CA GLU A 67 -7.69 2.90 -6.81
C GLU A 67 -8.09 2.06 -8.04
N GLU A 68 -7.19 1.22 -8.52
CA GLU A 68 -7.42 0.32 -9.66
C GLU A 68 -8.57 -0.65 -9.39
N VAL A 69 -8.52 -1.40 -8.28
CA VAL A 69 -9.61 -2.29 -7.88
C VAL A 69 -10.92 -1.53 -7.74
N CYS A 70 -10.89 -0.36 -7.11
CA CYS A 70 -12.09 0.45 -6.93
C CYS A 70 -12.65 0.94 -8.25
N MET A 71 -11.82 1.23 -9.25
CA MET A 71 -12.26 1.65 -10.59
C MET A 71 -12.84 0.46 -11.37
N MET A 72 -12.12 -0.65 -11.42
CA MET A 72 -12.52 -1.84 -12.18
C MET A 72 -13.81 -2.46 -11.64
N ARG A 73 -14.01 -2.41 -10.32
CA ARG A 73 -15.23 -2.90 -9.66
C ARG A 73 -16.45 -1.98 -9.84
N ARG A 74 -16.31 -0.84 -10.53
CA ARG A 74 -17.45 -0.02 -10.96
C ARG A 74 -18.12 -0.54 -12.22
N PHE A 75 -17.59 -1.55 -12.89
CA PHE A 75 -18.31 -2.20 -13.98
C PHE A 75 -18.98 -3.46 -13.42
N CYS A 76 -20.30 -3.56 -13.54
CA CYS A 76 -21.00 -4.79 -13.18
C CYS A 76 -20.50 -5.94 -14.05
N THR A 77 -20.16 -7.07 -13.44
CA THR A 77 -19.67 -8.25 -14.17
C THR A 77 -20.75 -8.96 -14.97
N HIS A 78 -22.03 -8.68 -14.71
CA HIS A 78 -23.17 -9.31 -15.38
C HIS A 78 -23.70 -8.48 -16.56
N CYS A 79 -23.99 -7.20 -16.33
CA CYS A 79 -24.62 -6.34 -17.35
C CYS A 79 -23.70 -5.23 -17.86
N HIS A 80 -22.45 -5.17 -17.36
CA HIS A 80 -21.45 -4.15 -17.74
C HIS A 80 -21.84 -2.69 -17.50
N ARG A 81 -22.94 -2.45 -16.76
CA ARG A 81 -23.34 -1.11 -16.33
C ARG A 81 -22.26 -0.51 -15.43
N PHE A 82 -21.97 0.76 -15.65
CA PHE A 82 -21.13 1.55 -14.76
C PHE A 82 -21.90 1.93 -13.50
N LEU A 83 -21.32 1.63 -12.34
CA LEU A 83 -21.93 1.72 -11.03
C LEU A 83 -21.59 3.06 -10.35
N GLU A 84 -22.55 3.53 -9.57
CA GLU A 84 -22.44 4.75 -8.80
C GLU A 84 -21.56 4.58 -7.57
N LEU A 85 -20.81 5.63 -7.26
CA LEU A 85 -20.00 5.73 -6.06
C LEU A 85 -20.83 6.43 -4.98
N LYS A 86 -21.06 5.76 -3.84
CA LYS A 86 -21.72 6.39 -2.70
C LYS A 86 -20.79 7.36 -1.97
N ASP A 87 -19.65 6.85 -1.53
CA ASP A 87 -18.63 7.60 -0.82
C ASP A 87 -17.25 6.94 -0.96
N ARG A 88 -16.18 7.66 -0.62
CA ARG A 88 -14.85 7.08 -0.41
C ARG A 88 -14.50 7.15 1.07
N ARG A 89 -13.99 6.05 1.62
CA ARG A 89 -13.55 5.99 3.02
C ARG A 89 -12.10 5.57 3.14
N ILE A 90 -11.44 6.09 4.18
CA ILE A 90 -10.10 5.66 4.53
C ILE A 90 -10.21 4.32 5.25
N ARG A 91 -9.52 3.31 4.72
CA ARG A 91 -9.28 2.01 5.36
C ARG A 91 -7.80 1.89 5.70
N LYS A 92 -7.44 0.87 6.48
CA LYS A 92 -6.08 0.58 6.89
C LYS A 92 -5.76 -0.89 6.64
N VAL A 93 -4.53 -1.16 6.23
CA VAL A 93 -3.95 -2.51 6.17
C VAL A 93 -2.65 -2.54 6.97
N ASP A 94 -2.53 -3.50 7.88
CA ASP A 94 -1.31 -3.74 8.63
C ASP A 94 -0.36 -4.62 7.81
N THR A 95 0.75 -4.04 7.38
CA THR A 95 1.85 -4.77 6.73
C THR A 95 2.91 -5.16 7.77
N VAL A 96 3.91 -5.94 7.36
CA VAL A 96 5.10 -6.20 8.20
C VAL A 96 5.96 -4.96 8.40
N PHE A 97 5.86 -3.97 7.51
CA PHE A 97 6.62 -2.72 7.54
C PHE A 97 5.88 -1.58 8.24
N GLY A 98 4.59 -1.76 8.55
CA GLY A 98 3.77 -0.78 9.26
C GLY A 98 2.33 -0.73 8.75
N THR A 99 1.48 0.03 9.45
CA THR A 99 0.08 0.24 9.05
C THR A 99 0.01 1.25 7.91
N VAL A 100 -0.70 0.89 6.84
CA VAL A 100 -0.86 1.69 5.63
C VAL A 100 -2.32 2.14 5.50
N PRO A 101 -2.61 3.45 5.55
CA PRO A 101 -3.94 3.97 5.20
C PRO A 101 -4.10 4.03 3.68
N PHE A 102 -5.28 3.71 3.18
CA PHE A 102 -5.63 3.82 1.77
C PHE A 102 -7.10 4.22 1.60
N ARG A 103 -7.44 4.81 0.44
CA ARG A 103 -8.83 5.15 0.12
C ARG A 103 -9.51 3.96 -0.54
N SER A 104 -10.70 3.61 -0.06
CA SER A 104 -11.55 2.58 -0.65
C SER A 104 -12.88 3.20 -1.06
N ALA A 105 -13.31 2.91 -2.28
CA ALA A 105 -14.65 3.22 -2.75
C ALA A 105 -15.70 2.40 -2.00
N ARG A 106 -16.90 2.99 -1.89
CA ARG A 106 -18.13 2.28 -1.56
C ARG A 106 -19.09 2.41 -2.73
N ILE A 107 -19.32 1.30 -3.41
CA ILE A 107 -20.02 1.23 -4.70
C ILE A 107 -21.45 0.75 -4.45
N VAL A 108 -22.42 1.41 -5.08
CA VAL A 108 -23.83 0.98 -5.04
C VAL A 108 -23.99 -0.28 -5.89
N CYS A 109 -24.62 -1.32 -5.35
CA CYS A 109 -24.83 -2.58 -6.06
C CYS A 109 -25.62 -2.38 -7.37
N CYS A 110 -25.35 -3.24 -8.37
CA CYS A 110 -26.16 -3.25 -9.58
C CYS A 110 -27.59 -3.68 -9.25
N PRO A 111 -28.64 -3.03 -9.81
CA PRO A 111 -30.01 -3.53 -9.73
C PRO A 111 -30.21 -4.92 -10.38
N CYS A 112 -29.26 -5.35 -11.21
CA CYS A 112 -29.23 -6.65 -11.86
C CYS A 112 -28.67 -7.77 -10.97
N GLU A 113 -28.00 -7.42 -9.86
CA GLU A 113 -27.48 -8.38 -8.88
C GLU A 113 -28.58 -8.70 -7.86
N THR A 114 -28.75 -9.98 -7.55
CA THR A 114 -29.78 -10.47 -6.61
C THR A 114 -29.24 -10.51 -5.16
N PRO A 115 -30.09 -10.36 -4.13
CA PRO A 115 -31.55 -10.22 -4.18
C PRO A 115 -32.00 -8.77 -4.33
N PHE A 116 -32.93 -8.56 -5.26
CA PHE A 116 -33.70 -7.32 -5.44
C PHE A 116 -34.21 -6.81 -4.08
N GLN A 117 -33.81 -5.59 -3.68
CA GLN A 117 -34.46 -4.67 -2.70
C GLN A 117 -33.50 -3.94 -1.74
N MET A 118 -32.20 -4.22 -1.76
CA MET A 118 -31.26 -3.63 -0.81
C MET A 118 -30.13 -2.94 -1.57
N GLU A 119 -30.24 -1.63 -1.83
CA GLU A 119 -29.14 -0.77 -2.30
C GLU A 119 -28.09 -0.63 -1.19
N TYR A 120 -27.26 -1.66 -0.99
CA TYR A 120 -26.22 -1.62 0.03
C TYR A 120 -24.88 -1.29 -0.59
N PRO A 121 -24.30 -0.14 -0.25
CA PRO A 121 -22.97 0.21 -0.72
C PRO A 121 -21.92 -0.80 -0.19
N TYR A 122 -21.26 -1.51 -1.10
CA TYR A 122 -20.19 -2.45 -0.74
C TYR A 122 -18.81 -1.83 -0.99
N SER A 123 -17.80 -2.28 -0.24
CA SER A 123 -16.42 -1.82 -0.39
C SER A 123 -15.60 -2.93 -1.05
N PRO A 124 -15.14 -2.79 -2.30
CA PRO A 124 -14.43 -3.85 -3.01
C PRO A 124 -13.17 -4.34 -2.29
N MET A 125 -12.46 -3.42 -1.63
CA MET A 125 -11.24 -3.74 -0.89
C MET A 125 -11.48 -4.66 0.32
N SER A 126 -12.72 -4.93 0.72
CA SER A 126 -13.02 -5.86 1.82
C SER A 126 -12.66 -7.30 1.46
N GLU A 127 -12.70 -7.65 0.17
CA GLU A 127 -12.29 -8.96 -0.36
C GLU A 127 -10.76 -9.13 -0.30
N PHE A 128 -10.01 -8.10 -0.69
CA PHE A 128 -8.54 -8.13 -0.75
C PHE A 128 -7.87 -7.90 0.60
N VAL A 129 -8.54 -7.21 1.52
CA VAL A 129 -8.05 -6.93 2.88
C VAL A 129 -9.12 -7.31 3.92
N PRO A 130 -9.39 -8.62 4.11
CA PRO A 130 -10.43 -9.08 5.03
C PRO A 130 -10.01 -8.93 6.49
N GLU A 131 -8.76 -9.29 6.84
CA GLU A 131 -8.25 -9.28 8.22
C GLU A 131 -7.64 -7.93 8.64
N ARG A 132 -7.81 -6.86 7.84
CA ARG A 132 -7.11 -5.57 8.00
C ARG A 132 -5.59 -5.69 8.08
N ALA A 133 -5.02 -6.79 7.59
CA ALA A 133 -3.59 -7.09 7.63
C ALA A 133 -3.20 -7.93 6.41
N THR A 134 -1.93 -7.82 5.97
CA THR A 134 -1.40 -8.70 4.92
C THR A 134 -1.21 -10.12 5.45
N ALA A 135 -1.28 -11.11 4.55
CA ALA A 135 -1.12 -12.52 4.94
C ALA A 135 0.21 -12.79 5.65
N GLU A 136 1.30 -12.13 5.21
CA GLU A 136 2.62 -12.22 5.86
C GLU A 136 2.62 -11.65 7.28
N ARG A 137 1.94 -10.51 7.49
CA ARG A 137 1.79 -9.92 8.82
C ARG A 137 1.03 -10.87 9.75
N CYS A 138 -0.02 -11.52 9.25
CA CYS A 138 -0.78 -12.53 10.01
C CYS A 138 0.06 -13.77 10.34
N ARG A 139 0.83 -14.29 9.38
CA ARG A 139 1.77 -15.42 9.60
C ARG A 139 2.80 -15.10 10.68
N LEU A 140 3.42 -13.91 10.62
CA LEU A 140 4.39 -13.48 11.64
C LEU A 140 3.77 -13.48 13.04
N ARG A 141 2.57 -12.88 13.20
CA ARG A 141 1.84 -12.86 14.49
C ARG A 141 1.54 -14.27 15.02
N ARG A 142 1.14 -15.20 14.14
CA ARG A 142 0.84 -16.60 14.52
C ARG A 142 2.12 -17.35 14.94
N GLY A 143 3.22 -17.15 14.22
CA GLY A 143 4.54 -17.70 14.58
C GLY A 143 5.07 -17.16 15.91
N SER A 144 4.86 -15.87 16.22
CA SER A 144 5.22 -15.28 17.52
C SER A 144 4.44 -15.91 18.68
N ARG A 145 3.16 -16.24 18.48
CA ARG A 145 2.32 -16.90 19.50
C ARG A 145 2.76 -18.34 19.78
N HIS A 146 3.22 -19.07 18.77
CA HIS A 146 3.79 -20.41 18.96
C HIS A 146 5.12 -20.38 19.71
N ARG A 147 5.97 -19.38 19.43
CA ARG A 147 7.27 -19.22 20.09
C ARG A 147 7.16 -18.89 21.58
N CYS A 148 6.06 -18.27 22.01
CA CYS A 148 5.79 -17.94 23.42
C CYS A 148 5.26 -19.14 24.25
N ARG A 149 4.91 -20.27 23.61
CA ARG A 149 4.48 -21.50 24.29
C ARG A 149 5.62 -22.49 24.58
N ILE A 150 6.80 -22.28 24.01
CA ILE A 150 7.99 -23.13 24.19
C ILE A 150 8.98 -22.51 25.19
N ALA A 151 8.68 -21.31 25.71
CA ALA A 151 9.50 -20.60 26.70
C ALA A 151 8.79 -20.48 28.07
N ARG A 152 8.03 -21.50 28.47
CA ARG A 152 7.50 -21.65 29.83
C ARG A 152 7.78 -23.05 30.35
#